data_AF-A0A1Q5P3S9-F1
#
_entry.id   AF-A0A1Q5P3S9-F1
#
_cell.length_a   1.000
_cell.length_b   1.000
_cell.length_c   1.000
_cell.angle_alpha   90.00
_cell.angle_beta   90.00
_cell.angle_gamma   90.00
#
_symmetry.space_group_name_H-M   'P 1'
#
loop_
_entity.id
_entity.type
_entity.pdbx_description
1 polymer ?
#
loop_
_entity_poly.entity_id
_entity_poly.type
_entity_poly.pdbx_seq_one_letter_code
_entity_poly.pdbx_strand_id
1 'polypeptide(L)' 'MKSFTMYIEKPMSYHERVFHTEGYTTDDIDALVTQMVNKGFIEADNPYAREIACVAEMAKARAR' A
#
# COMPACT_ATOMS: atom_id res chain seq x y z
N MET A 1 5.31 37.50 7.45
CA MET A 1 4.86 36.59 6.38
C MET A 1 4.44 35.29 7.03
N LYS A 2 3.16 34.87 6.94
CA LYS A 2 2.71 33.59 7.53
C LYS A 2 2.92 32.49 6.47
N SER A 3 3.78 31.52 6.75
CA SER A 3 3.91 30.30 5.95
C SER A 3 2.81 29.32 6.31
N PHE A 4 2.23 28.65 5.33
CA PHE A 4 1.35 27.50 5.52
C PHE A 4 1.99 26.28 4.87
N THR A 5 1.97 25.15 5.56
CA THR A 5 2.43 23.86 5.05
C THR A 5 1.23 23.14 4.47
N MET A 6 1.27 22.83 3.18
CA MET A 6 0.27 21.99 2.52
C MET A 6 0.79 20.55 2.50
N TYR A 7 0.04 19.64 3.12
CA TYR A 7 0.33 18.21 3.06
C TYR A 7 -0.46 17.62 1.87
N ILE A 8 0.26 17.26 0.80
CA ILE A 8 -0.32 16.47 -0.28
C ILE A 8 -0.20 15.02 0.16
N GLU A 9 -1.32 14.38 0.50
CA GLU A 9 -1.36 12.93 0.66
C GLU A 9 -0.89 12.30 -0.65
N LYS A 10 0.00 11.30 -0.57
CA LYS A 10 0.41 10.57 -1.76
C LYS A 10 -0.86 10.04 -2.46
N PRO A 11 -1.00 10.24 -3.77
CA PRO A 11 -2.16 9.72 -4.48
C PRO A 11 -2.16 8.19 -4.34
N MET A 12 -3.33 7.64 -3.96
CA MET A 12 -3.52 6.19 -3.91
C MET A 12 -3.17 5.57 -5.26
N SER A 13 -2.40 4.49 -5.23
CA SER A 13 -2.08 3.72 -6.44
C SER A 13 -3.35 3.11 -7.06
N TYR A 14 -3.25 2.67 -8.32
CA TYR A 14 -4.37 1.96 -8.97
C TYR A 14 -4.78 0.71 -8.17
N HIS A 15 -3.80 -0.06 -7.68
CA HIS A 15 -4.04 -1.31 -6.96
C HIS A 15 -4.66 -1.07 -5.58
N GLU A 16 -4.25 -0.03 -4.87
CA GLU A 16 -4.91 0.39 -3.62
C GLU A 16 -6.38 0.74 -3.86
N ARG A 17 -6.70 1.47 -4.93
CA ARG A 17 -8.10 1.78 -5.27
C ARG A 17 -8.92 0.51 -5.53
N VAL A 18 -8.35 -0.48 -6.22
CA VAL A 18 -9.03 -1.76 -6.45
C VAL A 18 -9.28 -2.48 -5.13
N PHE A 19 -8.29 -2.53 -4.24
CA PHE A 19 -8.43 -3.14 -2.92
C PHE A 19 -9.54 -2.47 -2.09
N HIS A 20 -9.61 -1.14 -2.13
CA HIS A 20 -10.71 -0.41 -1.51
C HIS A 20 -12.08 -0.77 -2.11
N THR A 21 -12.19 -0.95 -3.44
CA THR A 21 -13.44 -1.42 -4.05
C THR A 21 -13.81 -2.86 -3.67
N GLU A 22 -12.83 -3.68 -3.30
CA GLU A 22 -13.02 -5.04 -2.78
C GLU A 22 -13.29 -5.08 -1.27
N GLY A 23 -13.28 -3.92 -0.59
CA GLY A 23 -13.63 -3.78 0.82
C GLY A 23 -12.43 -3.73 1.77
N TYR A 24 -11.19 -3.72 1.27
CA TYR A 24 -10.00 -3.53 2.09
C TYR A 24 -9.91 -2.09 2.59
N THR A 25 -9.55 -1.93 3.85
CA THR A 25 -9.21 -0.64 4.46
C THR A 25 -7.73 -0.32 4.27
N THR A 26 -7.33 0.93 4.54
CA THR A 26 -5.91 1.31 4.53
C THR A 26 -5.13 0.51 5.57
N ASP A 27 -5.73 0.22 6.73
CA ASP A 27 -5.11 -0.58 7.79
C ASP A 27 -4.86 -2.03 7.35
N ASP A 28 -5.78 -2.61 6.57
CA ASP A 28 -5.58 -3.95 6.00
C ASP A 28 -4.39 -3.98 5.04
N ILE A 29 -4.25 -2.94 4.20
CA ILE A 29 -3.13 -2.80 3.27
C ILE A 29 -1.82 -2.58 4.04
N ASP A 30 -1.82 -1.77 5.10
CA ASP A 30 -0.63 -1.54 5.95
C ASP A 30 -0.22 -2.80 6.73
N ALA A 31 -1.18 -3.65 7.10
CA ALA A 31 -0.90 -4.96 7.67
C ALA A 31 -0.22 -5.88 6.64
N LEU A 32 -0.65 -5.87 5.37
CA LEU A 32 0.02 -6.60 4.29
C LEU A 32 1.45 -6.10 4.07
N VAL A 33 1.65 -4.78 4.03
CA VAL A 33 2.99 -4.16 3.95
C VAL A 33 3.87 -4.64 5.09
N THR A 34 3.37 -4.56 6.33
CA THR A 34 4.12 -5.00 7.52
C THR A 34 4.54 -6.46 7.42
N GLN A 35 3.66 -7.34 6.94
CA GLN A 35 4.00 -8.76 6.73
C GLN A 35 5.09 -8.94 5.68
N MET A 36 5.05 -8.18 4.59
CA MET A 36 6.05 -8.28 3.52
C MET A 36 7.41 -7.70 3.94
N VAL A 37 7.41 -6.61 4.70
CA VAL A 37 8.63 -6.04 5.31
C VAL A 37 9.24 -7.04 6.30
N ASN A 38 8.44 -7.62 7.19
CA ASN A 38 8.92 -8.61 8.17
C ASN A 38 9.49 -9.88 7.51
N LYS A 39 9.00 -10.24 6.32
CA LYS A 39 9.51 -11.38 5.53
C LYS A 39 10.70 -11.01 4.64
N GLY A 40 11.10 -9.74 4.60
CA GLY A 40 12.21 -9.26 3.77
C GLY A 40 11.89 -9.14 2.27
N PHE A 41 10.61 -9.09 1.89
CA PHE A 41 10.21 -8.88 0.49
C PHE A 41 10.21 -7.41 0.07
N ILE A 42 10.07 -6.49 1.03
CA ILE A 42 10.04 -5.04 0.81
C ILE A 42 10.90 -4.37 1.89
N GLU A 43 11.64 -3.31 1.52
CA GLU A 43 12.34 -2.45 2.47
C GLU A 43 11.35 -1.59 3.28
N ALA A 44 11.64 -1.34 4.55
CA ALA A 44 10.71 -0.66 5.46
C ALA A 44 10.37 0.79 5.06
N ASP A 45 11.27 1.47 4.36
CA ASP A 45 11.14 2.84 3.88
C ASP A 45 10.75 2.93 2.40
N ASN A 46 10.40 1.80 1.77
CA ASN A 46 10.07 1.78 0.36
C ASN A 46 8.83 2.66 0.07
N PRO A 47 8.96 3.69 -0.79
CA PRO A 47 7.88 4.63 -1.06
C PRO A 47 6.67 4.03 -1.80
N TYR A 48 6.79 2.79 -2.30
CA TYR A 48 5.78 2.04 -3.05
C TYR A 48 5.28 0.80 -2.30
N ALA A 49 5.58 0.65 -1.00
CA ALA A 49 5.28 -0.56 -0.25
C ALA A 49 3.81 -1.00 -0.34
N ARG A 50 2.86 -0.06 -0.22
CA ARG A 50 1.41 -0.34 -0.34
C ARG A 50 1.01 -0.88 -1.71
N GLU A 51 1.55 -0.31 -2.78
CA GLU A 51 1.28 -0.78 -4.13
C GLU A 51 1.83 -2.20 -4.33
N ILE A 52 3.07 -2.45 -3.90
CA ILE A 52 3.70 -3.78 -3.99
C ILE A 52 2.86 -4.81 -3.21
N ALA A 53 2.38 -4.46 -2.02
CA ALA A 53 1.53 -5.33 -1.21
C ALA A 53 0.23 -5.69 -1.93
N CYS A 54 -0.45 -4.71 -2.53
CA CYS A 54 -1.67 -4.95 -3.30
C CYS A 54 -1.39 -5.86 -4.51
N VAL A 55 -0.32 -5.59 -5.28
CA VAL A 55 0.05 -6.40 -6.45
C VAL A 55 0.38 -7.84 -6.06
N ALA A 56 1.12 -8.04 -4.96
CA ALA A 56 1.50 -9.36 -4.49
C ALA A 56 0.28 -10.21 -4.09
N GLU A 57 -0.68 -9.62 -3.37
CA GLU A 57 -1.91 -10.33 -3.01
C GLU A 57 -2.79 -10.62 -4.23
N MET A 58 -2.87 -9.72 -5.22
CA MET A 58 -3.55 -10.03 -6.50
C MET A 58 -2.90 -11.20 -7.23
N ALA A 59 -1.57 -11.25 -7.28
CA ALA A 59 -0.83 -12.32 -7.95
C ALA A 59 -1.07 -13.67 -7.27
N LYS A 60 -1.09 -13.69 -5.92
CA LYS A 60 -1.42 -14.88 -5.12
C LYS A 60 -2.85 -15.37 -5.34
N ALA A 61 -3.81 -14.47 -5.51
CA ALA A 61 -5.19 -14.85 -5.83
C ALA A 61 -5.32 -15.49 -7.22
N ARG A 62 -4.52 -15.04 -8.20
CA ARG A 62 -4.49 -15.60 -9.57
C ARG A 62 -3.72 -16.91 -9.70
N ALA A 63 -2.81 -17.21 -8.77
CA ALA A 63 -2.04 -18.46 -8.75
C ALA A 63 -2.81 -19.62 -8.12
N ARG A 64 -4.03 -19.39 -7.62
CA ARG A 64 -4.96 -20.40 -7.11
C ARG A 64 -5.92 -20.83 -8.21
#